data_AF-D3PNX7-F1
#
_entry.id   AF-D3PNX7-F1
#
_cell.length_a   1.000
_cell.length_b   1.000
_cell.length_c   1.000
_cell.angle_alpha   90.00
_cell.angle_beta   90.00
_cell.angle_gamma   90.00
#
_symmetry.space_group_name_H-M   'P 1'
#
loop_
_entity.id
_entity.type
_entity.pdbx_description
1 polymer ?
#
loop_
_entity_poly.entity_id
_entity_poly.type
_entity_poly.pdbx_seq_one_letter_code
_entity_poly.pdbx_strand_id
1 'polypeptide(L)'
;MPSFDYERAATILAEAAFSDDQSVCQRHGITDRTLRRYRARLLSDPRLSAFVQERQARLAEQWAHELAPAIGAAVRFLRQAAQSADPTNPAAIRAVAEALKALAEIDMTRDMLRSRVGGDTWDFGKN
;
A
#
# COMPACT_ATOMS: atom_id res chain seq x y z
N MET A 1 -32.13 16.85 -8.74
CA MET A 1 -30.95 16.04 -9.15
C MET A 1 -30.27 15.53 -7.89
N PRO A 2 -29.83 14.27 -7.81
CA PRO A 2 -29.06 13.83 -6.65
C PRO A 2 -27.76 14.63 -6.58
N SER A 3 -27.40 15.09 -5.38
CA SER A 3 -26.14 15.77 -5.11
C SER A 3 -24.96 14.82 -5.40
N PHE A 4 -23.83 15.35 -5.88
CA PHE A 4 -22.63 14.54 -6.04
C PHE A 4 -22.07 14.17 -4.66
N ASP A 5 -21.92 12.87 -4.43
CA ASP A 5 -21.37 12.34 -3.18
C ASP A 5 -19.83 12.39 -3.22
N TYR A 6 -19.29 13.47 -2.66
CA TYR A 6 -17.85 13.72 -2.58
C TYR A 6 -17.13 12.66 -1.76
N GLU A 7 -17.72 12.18 -0.66
CA GLU A 7 -17.08 11.21 0.21
C GLU A 7 -16.94 9.86 -0.50
N ARG A 8 -18.04 9.39 -1.11
CA ARG A 8 -18.02 8.13 -1.85
C ARG A 8 -17.06 8.19 -3.03
N ALA A 9 -17.09 9.27 -3.82
CA ALA A 9 -16.17 9.42 -4.94
C ALA A 9 -14.71 9.48 -4.50
N ALA A 10 -14.42 10.17 -3.39
CA ALA A 10 -13.08 10.26 -2.85
C ALA A 10 -12.55 8.92 -2.34
N THR A 11 -13.37 8.14 -1.62
CA THR A 11 -13.01 6.79 -1.17
C THR A 11 -12.68 5.88 -2.35
N ILE A 12 -13.53 5.88 -3.38
CA ILE A 12 -13.32 5.06 -4.59
C ILE A 12 -12.02 5.46 -5.31
N LEU A 13 -11.78 6.77 -5.49
CA LEU A 13 -10.56 7.27 -6.14
C LEU A 13 -9.30 6.99 -5.33
N ALA A 14 -9.38 7.08 -4.00
CA ALA A 14 -8.29 6.77 -3.11
C ALA A 14 -7.95 5.27 -3.16
N GLU A 15 -8.94 4.37 -3.11
CA GLU A 15 -8.72 2.92 -3.25
C GLU A 15 -8.16 2.55 -4.64
N ALA A 16 -8.65 3.19 -5.71
CA ALA A 16 -8.14 2.99 -7.06
C ALA A 16 -6.69 3.45 -7.26
N ALA A 17 -6.10 4.18 -6.30
CA ALA A 17 -4.67 4.49 -6.32
C ALA A 17 -3.80 3.36 -5.77
N PHE A 18 -4.37 2.43 -4.99
CA PHE A 18 -3.66 1.33 -4.32
C PHE A 18 -4.13 -0.06 -4.77
N SER A 19 -5.03 -0.14 -5.76
CA SER A 19 -5.61 -1.39 -6.26
C SER A 19 -5.93 -1.25 -7.74
N ASP A 20 -6.19 -2.37 -8.41
CA ASP A 20 -6.61 -2.33 -9.80
C ASP A 20 -8.05 -1.83 -9.96
N ASP A 21 -8.31 -1.17 -11.09
CA ASP A 21 -9.60 -0.53 -11.38
C ASP A 21 -10.76 -1.52 -11.43
N GLN A 22 -10.52 -2.75 -11.90
CA GLN A 22 -11.55 -3.77 -12.05
C GLN A 22 -12.07 -4.20 -10.67
N SER A 23 -11.15 -4.52 -9.74
CA SER A 23 -11.47 -4.87 -8.37
C SER A 23 -12.21 -3.75 -7.64
N VAL A 24 -11.77 -2.50 -7.81
CA VAL A 24 -12.42 -1.34 -7.18
C VAL A 24 -13.82 -1.11 -7.75
N CYS A 25 -14.00 -1.20 -9.07
CA CYS A 25 -15.30 -1.06 -9.71
C CYS A 25 -16.28 -2.13 -9.21
N GLN A 26 -15.84 -3.39 -9.13
CA GLN A 26 -16.65 -4.48 -8.61
C GLN A 26 -17.04 -4.27 -7.15
N ARG A 27 -16.08 -3.89 -6.29
CA ARG A 27 -16.31 -3.67 -4.85
C ARG A 27 -17.33 -2.58 -4.56
N HIS A 28 -17.29 -1.49 -5.33
CA HIS A 28 -18.15 -0.32 -5.11
C HIS A 28 -19.41 -0.30 -5.98
N GLY A 29 -19.60 -1.34 -6.80
CA GLY A 29 -20.75 -1.45 -7.71
C GLY A 29 -20.80 -0.33 -8.75
N ILE A 30 -19.64 0.12 -9.24
CA ILE A 30 -19.55 1.16 -10.27
C ILE A 30 -18.96 0.60 -11.57
N THR A 31 -19.15 1.33 -12.66
CA THR A 31 -18.54 0.99 -13.95
C THR A 31 -17.18 1.67 -14.11
N ASP A 32 -16.31 1.12 -14.95
CA ASP A 32 -15.06 1.77 -15.37
C ASP A 32 -15.31 3.19 -15.91
N ARG A 33 -16.41 3.37 -16.66
CA ARG A 33 -16.84 4.69 -17.14
C ARG A 33 -17.11 5.68 -16.00
N THR A 34 -17.72 5.22 -14.91
CA THR A 34 -17.95 6.05 -13.71
C THR A 34 -16.62 6.42 -13.05
N LEU A 35 -15.71 5.47 -12.91
CA LEU A 35 -14.37 5.71 -12.34
C LEU A 35 -13.58 6.74 -13.16
N ARG A 36 -13.57 6.61 -14.49
CA ARG A 36 -12.94 7.59 -15.39
C ARG A 36 -13.56 8.98 -15.27
N ARG A 37 -14.88 9.09 -15.08
CA ARG A 37 -15.56 10.37 -14.85
C ARG A 37 -15.13 11.01 -13.53
N TYR A 38 -14.99 10.21 -12.47
CA TYR A 38 -14.48 10.72 -11.18
C TYR A 38 -13.05 11.23 -11.34
N ARG A 39 -12.18 10.52 -12.06
CA ARG A 39 -10.81 10.98 -12.36
C ARG A 39 -10.79 12.27 -13.17
N ALA A 40 -11.65 12.38 -14.20
CA ALA A 40 -11.76 13.61 -14.98
C ALA A 40 -12.22 14.80 -14.12
N ARG A 41 -13.16 14.57 -13.19
CA ARG A 41 -13.62 15.61 -12.25
C ARG A 41 -12.55 15.99 -11.23
N LEU A 42 -11.74 15.04 -10.77
CA LEU A 42 -10.65 15.29 -9.82
C LEU A 42 -9.67 16.36 -10.34
N LEU A 43 -9.45 16.42 -11.66
CA LEU A 43 -8.55 17.39 -12.29
C LEU A 43 -9.03 18.85 -12.16
N SER A 44 -10.32 19.08 -11.96
CA SER A 44 -10.91 20.42 -11.99
C SER A 44 -11.75 20.78 -10.76
N ASP A 45 -11.94 19.85 -9.83
CA ASP A 45 -12.73 20.04 -8.60
C ASP A 45 -11.79 20.01 -7.36
N PRO A 46 -11.37 21.19 -6.85
CA PRO A 46 -10.45 21.27 -5.71
C PRO A 46 -11.02 20.63 -4.44
N ARG A 47 -12.35 20.66 -4.27
CA ARG A 47 -13.01 20.05 -3.12
C ARG A 47 -12.84 18.53 -3.17
N LEU A 48 -13.11 17.91 -4.32
CA LEU A 48 -12.89 16.47 -4.49
C LEU A 48 -11.42 16.09 -4.27
N SER A 49 -10.48 16.92 -4.76
CA SER A 49 -9.05 16.72 -4.55
C SER A 49 -8.66 16.66 -3.07
N ALA A 50 -9.16 17.60 -2.26
CA ALA A 50 -8.91 17.62 -0.81
C ALA A 50 -9.41 16.33 -0.13
N PHE A 51 -10.63 15.88 -0.44
CA PHE A 51 -11.17 14.64 0.11
C PHE A 51 -10.34 13.41 -0.33
N VAL A 52 -9.89 13.34 -1.59
CA VAL A 52 -9.06 12.23 -2.07
C VAL A 52 -7.72 12.19 -1.34
N GLN A 53 -7.06 13.33 -1.15
CA GLN A 53 -5.79 13.40 -0.43
C GLN A 53 -5.93 12.93 1.02
N GLU A 54 -6.97 13.38 1.72
CA GLU A 54 -7.26 12.94 3.09
C GLU A 54 -7.47 11.41 3.16
N ARG A 55 -8.27 10.85 2.23
CA ARG A 55 -8.52 9.40 2.18
C ARG A 55 -7.28 8.60 1.83
N GLN A 56 -6.44 9.10 0.92
CA GLN A 56 -5.17 8.46 0.56
C GLN A 56 -4.20 8.45 1.74
N ALA A 57 -4.08 9.55 2.50
CA ALA A 57 -3.24 9.60 3.68
C ALA A 57 -3.68 8.56 4.72
N ARG A 58 -4.98 8.47 5.01
CA ARG A 58 -5.52 7.47 5.95
C ARG A 58 -5.31 6.03 5.49
N LEU A 59 -5.50 5.75 4.20
CA LEU A 59 -5.24 4.42 3.64
C LEU A 59 -3.76 4.06 3.69
N ALA A 60 -2.86 5.01 3.39
CA ALA A 60 -1.42 4.80 3.49
C ALA A 60 -0.99 4.51 4.94
N GLU A 61 -1.54 5.23 5.92
CA GLU A 61 -1.32 4.96 7.34
C GLU A 61 -1.81 3.56 7.74
N GLN A 62 -3.05 3.19 7.37
CA GLN A 62 -3.58 1.85 7.65
C GLN A 62 -2.73 0.76 7.02
N TRP A 63 -2.34 0.93 5.75
CA TRP A 63 -1.45 0.02 5.06
C TRP A 63 -0.09 -0.12 5.76
N ALA A 64 0.50 0.99 6.21
CA ALA A 64 1.74 0.93 6.97
C ALA A 64 1.58 0.13 8.28
N HIS A 65 0.42 0.24 8.94
CA HIS A 65 0.11 -0.50 10.16
C HIS A 65 -0.16 -1.99 9.92
N GLU A 66 -0.72 -2.38 8.77
CA GLU A 66 -1.01 -3.78 8.44
C GLU A 66 0.18 -4.51 7.80
N LEU A 67 0.99 -3.79 7.00
CA LEU A 67 2.10 -4.37 6.27
C LEU A 67 3.23 -4.81 7.19
N ALA A 68 3.57 -4.01 8.20
CA ALA A 68 4.62 -4.35 9.16
C ALA A 68 4.37 -5.68 9.92
N PRO A 69 3.19 -5.93 10.52
CA PRO A 69 2.90 -7.20 11.17
C PRO A 69 2.78 -8.36 10.17
N ALA A 70 2.27 -8.13 8.95
CA ALA A 70 2.21 -9.15 7.91
C ALA A 70 3.61 -9.61 7.46
N ILE A 71 4.53 -8.67 7.22
CA ILE A 71 5.96 -8.97 6.96
C ILE A 71 6.55 -9.74 8.14
N GLY A 72 6.30 -9.29 9.37
CA GLY A 72 6.78 -9.99 10.57
C GLY A 72 6.24 -11.42 10.72
N ALA A 73 5.00 -11.69 10.30
CA ALA A 73 4.43 -13.03 10.25
C ALA A 73 5.08 -13.89 9.15
N ALA A 74 5.26 -13.35 7.95
CA ALA A 74 5.93 -14.03 6.84
C ALA A 74 7.38 -14.40 7.17
N VAL A 75 8.14 -13.47 7.75
CA VAL A 75 9.53 -13.72 8.21
C VAL A 75 9.59 -14.87 9.21
N ARG A 76 8.67 -14.91 10.19
CA ARG A 76 8.62 -16.00 11.18
C ARG A 76 8.31 -17.34 10.54
N PHE A 77 7.35 -17.38 9.62
CA PHE A 77 7.03 -18.58 8.86
C PHE A 77 8.23 -19.08 8.04
N LEU A 78 8.87 -18.19 7.27
CA LEU A 78 10.03 -18.54 6.44
C LEU A 78 11.21 -19.04 7.28
N ARG A 79 11.47 -18.43 8.45
CA ARG A 79 12.48 -18.92 9.39
C ARG A 79 12.18 -20.35 9.84
N GLN A 80 10.95 -20.63 10.24
CA GLN A 80 10.55 -21.95 10.73
C GLN A 80 10.61 -23.01 9.62
N ALA A 81 10.18 -22.65 8.40
CA ALA A 81 10.27 -23.50 7.22
C ALA A 81 11.74 -23.81 6.87
N ALA A 82 12.62 -22.81 6.89
CA ALA A 82 14.04 -23.00 6.63
C ALA A 82 14.73 -23.90 7.66
N GLN A 83 14.33 -23.83 8.94
CA GLN A 83 14.85 -24.69 10.01
C GLN A 83 14.39 -26.15 9.90
N SER A 84 13.26 -26.38 9.25
CA SER A 84 12.68 -27.72 9.06
C SER A 84 12.92 -28.30 7.67
N ALA A 85 13.58 -27.52 6.79
CA ALA A 85 13.86 -27.91 5.42
C ALA A 85 14.94 -28.99 5.36
N ASP A 86 14.77 -29.95 4.45
CA ASP A 86 15.80 -30.94 4.15
C ASP A 86 16.99 -30.26 3.43
N PRO A 87 18.17 -30.19 4.05
CA PRO A 87 19.34 -29.52 3.47
C PRO A 87 19.96 -30.29 2.30
N THR A 88 19.50 -31.51 2.03
CA THR A 88 19.97 -32.32 0.89
C THR A 88 19.07 -32.20 -0.33
N ASN A 89 17.86 -31.65 -0.17
CA ASN A 89 16.91 -31.46 -1.25
C ASN A 89 17.19 -30.14 -2.00
N PRO A 90 17.63 -30.17 -3.27
CA PRO A 90 17.95 -28.96 -4.03
C PRO A 90 16.77 -27.99 -4.20
N ALA A 91 15.54 -28.50 -4.25
CA ALA A 91 14.34 -27.67 -4.33
C ALA A 91 14.10 -26.88 -3.03
N ALA A 92 14.36 -27.51 -1.87
CA ALA A 92 14.24 -26.86 -0.57
C ALA A 92 15.30 -25.75 -0.41
N ILE A 93 16.55 -26.02 -0.81
CA ILE A 93 17.63 -25.03 -0.82
C ILE A 93 17.26 -23.82 -1.69
N ARG A 94 16.74 -24.07 -2.90
CA ARG A 94 16.32 -23.00 -3.83
C ARG A 94 15.18 -22.16 -3.22
N ALA A 95 14.16 -22.79 -2.65
CA ALA A 95 13.05 -22.09 -2.03
C ALA A 95 13.50 -21.18 -0.87
N VAL A 96 14.46 -21.64 -0.04
CA VAL A 96 15.05 -20.82 1.03
C VAL A 96 15.85 -19.65 0.47
N ALA A 97 16.64 -19.85 -0.59
CA ALA A 97 17.39 -18.78 -1.24
C ALA A 97 16.48 -17.70 -1.87
N GLU A 98 15.38 -18.12 -2.51
CA GLU A 98 14.37 -17.22 -3.06
C GLU A 98 13.67 -16.42 -1.97
N ALA A 99 13.31 -17.07 -0.86
CA ALA A 99 12.74 -16.41 0.31
C ALA A 99 13.70 -15.35 0.89
N LEU A 100 15.00 -15.67 1.01
CA LEU A 100 16.01 -14.72 1.47
C LEU A 100 16.12 -13.49 0.56
N LYS A 101 16.06 -13.70 -0.76
CA LYS A 101 16.08 -12.61 -1.74
C LYS A 101 14.88 -11.67 -1.57
N ALA A 102 13.67 -12.24 -1.46
CA ALA A 102 12.46 -11.45 -1.24
C ALA A 102 12.54 -10.64 0.07
N LEU A 103 13.10 -11.21 1.13
CA LEU A 103 13.30 -10.49 2.40
C LEU A 103 14.29 -9.33 2.27
N ALA A 104 15.37 -9.48 1.52
CA ALA A 104 16.32 -8.40 1.26
C ALA A 104 15.69 -7.24 0.45
N GLU A 105 14.84 -7.56 -0.54
CA GLU A 105 14.11 -6.56 -1.32
C GLU A 105 13.10 -5.79 -0.45
N ILE A 106 12.43 -6.47 0.48
CA ILE A 106 11.52 -5.85 1.44
C ILE A 106 12.28 -4.88 2.37
N ASP A 107 13.45 -5.28 2.86
CA ASP A 107 14.28 -4.45 3.75
C ASP A 107 14.79 -3.19 3.05
N MET A 108 15.31 -3.33 1.82
CA MET A 108 15.72 -2.18 0.98
C MET A 108 14.55 -1.21 0.73
N THR A 109 13.37 -1.73 0.42
CA THR A 109 12.18 -0.92 0.19
C THR A 109 11.76 -0.17 1.46
N ARG A 110 11.84 -0.83 2.62
CA ARG A 110 11.57 -0.20 3.92
C ARG A 110 12.53 0.95 4.20
N ASP A 111 13.82 0.77 3.94
CA ASP A 111 14.82 1.81 4.13
C ASP A 111 14.58 3.00 3.20
N MET A 112 14.27 2.76 1.92
CA MET A 112 13.91 3.84 0.99
C MET A 112 12.67 4.62 1.44
N LEU A 113 11.65 3.95 1.95
CA LEU A 113 10.45 4.60 2.48
C LEU A 113 10.77 5.42 3.73
N ARG A 114 11.59 4.89 4.64
CA ARG A 114 12.06 5.62 5.83
C ARG A 114 12.88 6.84 5.48
N SER A 115 13.80 6.77 4.51
CA SER A 115 14.60 7.91 4.07
C SER A 115 13.76 9.03 3.45
N ARG A 116 12.62 8.70 2.84
CA ARG A 116 11.68 9.69 2.28
C ARG A 116 10.78 10.33 3.35
N VAL A 117 10.42 9.59 4.39
CA VAL A 117 9.59 10.07 5.50
C VAL A 117 10.42 10.80 6.57
N GLY A 118 11.69 10.43 6.74
CA GLY A 118 12.63 11.01 7.71
C GLY A 118 13.34 12.29 7.25
N GLY A 119 12.94 12.87 6.11
CA GLY A 119 13.50 14.12 5.60
C GLY A 119 13.08 15.39 6.36
N ASP A 120 12.24 15.26 7.39
CA ASP A 120 11.66 16.39 8.14
C ASP A 120 11.95 16.31 9.65
N THR A 121 13.21 16.02 10.04
CA THR A 121 13.65 16.43 11.38
C THR A 121 13.93 17.93 11.37
N TRP A 122 12.86 18.70 11.56
CA TRP A 122 12.90 20.09 12.00
C TRP A 122 13.71 20.16 13.31
N ASP A 123 14.90 20.77 13.24
CA ASP A 123 15.74 21.10 14.40
C ASP A 123 15.13 22.31 15.13
N PHE A 124 14.30 22.04 16.14
CA PHE A 124 13.94 23.06 17.11
C PHE A 124 14.98 23.11 18.22
N GLY A 125 15.94 24.02 18.06
CA GLY A 125 16.42 24.90 19.12
C GLY A 125 17.12 24.21 20.30
N LYS A 126 18.45 24.16 20.23
CA LYS A 126 19.29 24.16 21.44
C LYS A 126 19.31 25.56 22.04
N ASN A 127 18.81 25.69 23.27
CA ASN A 127 19.27 26.68 24.25
C ASN A 127 20.16 25.95 25.25
#